data_AF-A0A1Q9PF63-F1
#
_entry.id   AF-A0A1Q9PF63-F1
#
_cell.length_a   1.000
_cell.length_b   1.000
_cell.length_c   1.000
_cell.angle_alpha   90.00
_cell.angle_beta   90.00
_cell.angle_gamma   90.00
#
_symmetry.space_group_name_H-M   'P 1'
#
loop_
_entity.id
_entity.type
_entity.pdbx_description
1 polymer ?
#
loop_
_entity_poly.entity_id
_entity_poly.type
_entity_poly.pdbx_seq_one_letter_code
_entity_poly.pdbx_strand_id
1 'polypeptide(L)'
;MVFSWRKTLIILLGLTLLPVNLEATIGFKQLQYALHEPIEITSDTDLLVFEGSGTYEEPYLIEGLNISTSDSYGIYVTNITKHLLIRNCFIDASFNSIFVENVFEGEIRIENNICFNSDKENGKGIIVFTTRNIVIQNNLCYDNEASGIVVTFCYNVLIRNNHCYRNGGEGIAVALIENLAMHDNECYDNSKEGLYLGGIEFATVLNNTCSRNGEEGVIIEESDGVIFKNNTIRENGKRGVFLHSSDYCFFKFNLFEKNTYFGLSLDDNCDGNQIFYNDFISNFNSERSQAEDNGLGNIWSNNLKEIGNFWDNLNGDSTYEIEGEAESTDLFPLVRKEELETSLINIYFISVVFSFLALFFFYANYDNLSYFSKIL
;
A
#
# COMPACT_ATOMS: atom_id res chain seq x y z
N MET A 1 47.67 -7.77 -44.59
CA MET A 1 47.82 -6.37 -44.13
C MET A 1 46.66 -6.12 -43.17
N VAL A 2 46.75 -6.16 -41.81
CA VAL A 2 47.70 -5.60 -40.81
C VAL A 2 47.98 -4.11 -41.07
N PHE A 3 47.88 -3.11 -40.16
CA PHE A 3 48.08 -2.90 -38.70
C PHE A 3 47.20 -1.67 -38.24
N SER A 4 46.67 -1.54 -37.00
CA SER A 4 47.24 -0.96 -35.73
C SER A 4 47.79 0.50 -35.87
N TRP A 5 47.61 1.46 -34.95
CA TRP A 5 48.29 1.66 -33.64
C TRP A 5 47.59 2.73 -32.75
N ARG A 6 47.30 2.43 -31.46
CA ARG A 6 47.85 2.96 -30.16
C ARG A 6 47.48 4.40 -29.72
N LYS A 7 46.79 4.61 -28.58
CA LYS A 7 47.17 4.62 -27.13
C LYS A 7 47.73 5.96 -26.61
N THR A 8 47.09 6.51 -25.57
CA THR A 8 47.68 7.32 -24.46
C THR A 8 46.72 7.23 -23.26
N LEU A 9 47.06 7.06 -21.99
CA LEU A 9 48.17 6.48 -21.23
C LEU A 9 47.62 6.43 -19.79
N ILE A 10 47.60 5.24 -19.18
CA ILE A 10 47.26 4.98 -17.78
C ILE A 10 48.48 5.33 -16.93
N ILE A 11 48.31 6.10 -15.84
CA ILE A 11 49.31 6.23 -14.76
C ILE A 11 48.79 5.46 -13.55
N LEU A 12 49.58 4.46 -13.15
CA LEU A 12 49.38 3.56 -12.03
C LEU A 12 50.20 4.08 -10.83
N LEU A 13 49.54 4.37 -9.71
CA LEU A 13 50.09 4.32 -8.34
C LEU A 13 49.11 3.39 -7.62
N GLY A 14 49.43 2.16 -7.22
CA GLY A 14 50.69 1.72 -6.63
C GLY A 14 50.66 1.79 -5.11
N LEU A 15 49.50 1.60 -4.46
CA LEU A 15 49.38 1.32 -3.03
C LEU A 15 48.41 0.15 -2.84
N THR A 16 48.96 -0.95 -2.35
CA THR A 16 48.26 -2.17 -1.96
C THR A 16 47.32 -1.87 -0.78
N LEU A 17 46.05 -1.63 -1.08
CA LEU A 17 45.00 -1.83 -0.08
C LEU A 17 44.72 -3.33 -0.04
N LEU A 18 45.27 -4.00 0.98
CA LEU A 18 44.77 -5.28 1.45
C LEU A 18 43.25 -5.17 1.57
N PRO A 19 42.46 -6.19 1.18
CA PRO A 19 41.07 -6.23 1.57
C PRO A 19 41.05 -6.32 3.09
N VAL A 20 40.77 -5.19 3.75
CA VAL A 20 40.30 -5.24 5.12
C VAL A 20 38.94 -5.91 5.03
N ASN A 21 38.91 -7.23 5.24
CA ASN A 21 37.73 -7.93 5.70
C ASN A 21 37.36 -7.30 7.04
N LEU A 22 36.67 -6.17 7.00
CA LEU A 22 35.82 -5.77 8.08
C LEU A 22 34.54 -6.59 7.90
N GLU A 23 34.61 -7.88 8.24
CA GLU A 23 33.45 -8.53 8.82
C GLU A 23 33.19 -7.79 10.13
N ALA A 24 32.53 -6.63 10.02
CA ALA A 24 31.70 -6.17 11.10
C ALA A 24 30.64 -7.25 11.23
N THR A 25 30.94 -8.25 12.06
CA THR A 25 29.98 -9.10 12.72
C THR A 25 29.10 -8.15 13.53
N ILE A 26 28.18 -7.47 12.85
CA ILE A 26 26.95 -7.01 13.46
C ILE A 26 26.35 -8.34 13.88
N GLY A 27 26.51 -8.68 15.15
CA GLY A 27 25.83 -9.81 15.74
C GLY A 27 24.35 -9.55 15.51
N PHE A 28 23.79 -10.12 14.45
CA PHE A 28 22.38 -10.39 14.37
C PHE A 28 22.13 -11.32 15.55
N LYS A 29 21.76 -10.75 16.69
CA LYS A 29 21.14 -11.51 17.76
C LYS A 29 19.85 -11.98 17.14
N GLN A 30 19.88 -13.20 16.59
CA GLN A 30 18.68 -13.91 16.18
C GLN A 30 17.73 -13.79 17.37
N LEU A 31 16.54 -13.23 17.16
CA LEU A 31 15.53 -13.19 18.21
C LEU A 31 15.29 -14.63 18.63
N GLN A 32 15.81 -14.98 19.80
CA GLN A 32 15.57 -16.27 20.40
C GLN A 32 14.34 -16.09 21.28
N TYR A 33 13.19 -16.50 20.75
CA TYR A 33 11.94 -16.48 21.48
C TYR A 33 11.99 -17.48 22.65
N ALA A 34 11.49 -17.08 23.81
CA ALA A 34 11.35 -17.93 24.99
C ALA A 34 10.08 -18.76 24.87
N LEU A 35 10.18 -20.09 24.98
CA LEU A 35 9.00 -20.97 24.96
C LEU A 35 8.05 -20.61 26.10
N HIS A 36 6.76 -20.50 25.80
CA HIS A 36 5.72 -20.19 26.76
C HIS A 36 4.42 -20.94 26.40
N GLU A 37 3.68 -21.36 27.42
CA GLU A 37 2.32 -21.90 27.25
C GLU A 37 1.35 -20.80 26.76
N PRO A 38 0.15 -21.12 26.30
CA PRO A 38 -0.87 -20.12 26.02
C PRO A 38 -1.11 -19.15 27.20
N ILE A 39 -1.40 -17.89 26.89
CA ILE A 39 -1.66 -16.84 27.89
C ILE A 39 -3.14 -16.50 27.90
N GLU A 40 -3.73 -16.48 29.10
CA GLU A 40 -5.09 -16.03 29.34
C GLU A 40 -5.09 -14.95 30.41
N ILE A 41 -5.58 -13.76 30.05
CA ILE A 41 -5.73 -12.59 30.92
C ILE A 41 -7.21 -12.22 30.93
N THR A 42 -7.85 -12.33 32.08
CA THR A 42 -9.29 -12.07 32.25
C THR A 42 -9.59 -10.90 33.17
N SER A 43 -8.54 -10.36 33.81
CA SER A 43 -8.61 -9.19 34.69
C SER A 43 -7.23 -8.55 34.87
N ASP A 44 -7.20 -7.33 35.43
CA ASP A 44 -5.95 -6.66 35.80
C ASP A 44 -5.06 -7.45 36.78
N THR A 45 -5.63 -8.40 37.53
CA THR A 45 -4.84 -9.22 38.47
C THR A 45 -3.94 -10.19 37.74
N ASP A 46 -4.39 -10.70 36.59
CA ASP A 46 -3.63 -11.64 35.75
C ASP A 46 -2.42 -10.95 35.11
N LEU A 47 -2.44 -9.61 35.01
CA LEU A 47 -1.34 -8.81 34.48
C LEU A 47 -0.15 -8.71 35.45
N LEU A 48 -0.34 -8.93 36.76
CA LEU A 48 0.68 -8.69 37.79
C LEU A 48 1.93 -9.59 37.67
N VAL A 49 1.87 -10.64 36.85
CA VAL A 49 3.01 -11.51 36.56
C VAL A 49 3.92 -10.98 35.45
N PHE A 50 3.45 -10.00 34.68
CA PHE A 50 4.20 -9.37 33.59
C PHE A 50 4.90 -8.10 34.07
N GLU A 51 6.00 -7.74 33.42
CA GLU A 51 6.71 -6.50 33.70
C GLU A 51 5.85 -5.28 33.32
N GLY A 52 6.09 -4.14 33.99
CA GLY A 52 5.32 -2.91 33.80
C GLY A 52 4.41 -2.58 34.98
N SER A 53 3.80 -1.40 34.95
CA SER A 53 2.83 -0.95 35.96
C SER A 53 1.42 -0.74 35.39
N GLY A 54 1.27 -0.91 34.07
CA GLY A 54 0.01 -0.74 33.36
C GLY A 54 -0.37 0.71 33.12
N THR A 55 0.58 1.64 33.23
CA THR A 55 0.44 3.05 32.82
C THR A 55 0.79 3.20 31.34
N TYR A 56 0.53 4.37 30.75
CA TYR A 56 0.86 4.62 29.35
C TYR A 56 2.38 4.55 29.10
N GLU A 57 3.19 5.09 30.03
CA GLU A 57 4.64 5.09 29.93
C GLU A 57 5.27 3.73 30.25
N GLU A 58 4.64 2.93 31.12
CA GLU A 58 5.07 1.61 31.53
C GLU A 58 3.93 0.59 31.42
N PRO A 59 3.47 0.27 30.19
CA PRO A 59 2.42 -0.71 29.99
C PRO A 59 2.87 -2.07 30.49
N TYR A 60 1.91 -2.95 30.81
CA TYR A 60 2.27 -4.35 31.00
C TYR A 60 2.85 -4.91 29.71
N LEU A 61 3.86 -5.78 29.83
CA LEU A 61 4.68 -6.22 28.70
C LEU A 61 4.62 -7.74 28.51
N ILE A 62 4.09 -8.16 27.37
CA ILE A 62 4.24 -9.52 26.85
C ILE A 62 5.24 -9.43 25.70
N GLU A 63 6.45 -9.97 25.88
CA GLU A 63 7.53 -9.83 24.90
C GLU A 63 8.34 -11.11 24.69
N GLY A 64 8.72 -11.36 23.44
CA GLY A 64 9.79 -12.31 23.12
C GLY A 64 9.39 -13.76 23.30
N LEU A 65 8.10 -14.08 23.26
CA LEU A 65 7.58 -15.42 23.55
C LEU A 65 7.39 -16.25 22.27
N ASN A 66 7.61 -17.56 22.37
CA ASN A 66 7.21 -18.57 21.40
C ASN A 66 6.06 -19.38 22.00
N ILE A 67 4.87 -19.22 21.46
CA ILE A 67 3.65 -19.87 21.93
C ILE A 67 3.14 -20.77 20.81
N SER A 68 3.06 -22.07 21.07
CA SER A 68 2.53 -23.05 20.13
C SER A 68 1.40 -23.85 20.77
N THR A 69 0.22 -23.86 20.15
CA THR A 69 -0.97 -24.56 20.68
C THR A 69 -1.84 -25.13 19.57
N SER A 70 -2.43 -26.29 19.82
CA SER A 70 -3.25 -27.03 18.85
C SER A 70 -4.74 -27.04 19.17
N ASP A 71 -5.16 -26.42 20.27
CA ASP A 71 -6.53 -26.46 20.76
C ASP A 71 -6.97 -25.20 21.53
N SER A 72 -6.21 -24.09 21.43
CA SER A 72 -6.53 -22.83 22.13
C SER A 72 -6.11 -21.59 21.34
N TYR A 73 -6.46 -20.42 21.90
CA TYR A 73 -5.83 -19.14 21.53
C TYR A 73 -4.35 -19.14 21.95
N GLY A 74 -3.52 -18.34 21.29
CA GLY A 74 -2.14 -18.10 21.74
C GLY A 74 -2.09 -17.15 22.93
N ILE A 75 -2.63 -15.94 22.73
CA ILE A 75 -2.78 -14.91 23.77
C ILE A 75 -4.24 -14.44 23.76
N TYR A 76 -4.92 -14.59 24.87
CA TYR A 76 -6.29 -14.12 25.09
C TYR A 76 -6.30 -13.06 26.19
N VAL A 77 -6.87 -11.89 25.89
CA VAL A 77 -6.96 -10.75 26.82
C VAL A 77 -8.39 -10.23 26.82
N THR A 78 -9.01 -10.17 28.00
CA THR A 78 -10.35 -9.61 28.18
C THR A 78 -10.46 -8.84 29.50
N ASN A 79 -11.32 -7.82 29.51
CA ASN A 79 -11.73 -7.08 30.71
C ASN A 79 -10.59 -6.48 31.55
N ILE A 80 -9.57 -5.93 30.89
CA ILE A 80 -8.50 -5.15 31.56
C ILE A 80 -8.77 -3.65 31.45
N THR A 81 -8.26 -2.89 32.43
CA THR A 81 -8.28 -1.42 32.42
C THR A 81 -6.91 -0.82 32.11
N LYS A 82 -5.87 -1.66 32.08
CA LYS A 82 -4.47 -1.25 32.00
C LYS A 82 -3.95 -1.21 30.57
N HIS A 83 -2.92 -0.39 30.36
CA HIS A 83 -2.19 -0.39 29.10
C HIS A 83 -1.40 -1.70 28.96
N LEU A 84 -1.43 -2.30 27.78
CA LEU A 84 -0.76 -3.57 27.46
C LEU A 84 -0.03 -3.47 26.12
N LEU A 85 1.23 -3.91 26.13
CA LEU A 85 2.07 -4.05 24.95
C LEU A 85 2.40 -5.52 24.72
N ILE A 86 1.89 -6.07 23.61
CA ILE A 86 2.22 -7.41 23.12
C ILE A 86 3.19 -7.23 21.96
N ARG A 87 4.46 -7.61 22.12
CA ARG A 87 5.45 -7.41 21.06
C ARG A 87 6.44 -8.54 20.86
N ASN A 88 7.01 -8.63 19.67
CA ASN A 88 8.10 -9.55 19.36
C ASN A 88 7.76 -11.00 19.77
N CYS A 89 6.53 -11.45 19.59
CA CYS A 89 6.11 -12.83 19.87
C CYS A 89 5.99 -13.64 18.57
N PHE A 90 6.24 -14.95 18.67
CA PHE A 90 6.06 -15.94 17.61
C PHE A 90 4.94 -16.88 18.06
N ILE A 91 3.81 -16.85 17.37
CA ILE A 91 2.56 -17.48 17.82
C ILE A 91 2.02 -18.38 16.71
N ASP A 92 2.04 -19.68 16.99
CA ASP A 92 1.51 -20.78 16.17
C ASP A 92 0.32 -21.38 16.94
N ALA A 93 -0.86 -20.81 16.74
CA ALA A 93 -2.05 -21.17 17.52
C ALA A 93 -3.17 -21.61 16.60
N SER A 94 -3.80 -22.76 16.86
CA SER A 94 -4.88 -23.27 16.01
C SER A 94 -6.17 -22.45 16.05
N PHE A 95 -6.48 -21.75 17.14
CA PHE A 95 -7.53 -20.72 17.16
C PHE A 95 -6.90 -19.34 16.86
N ASN A 96 -7.45 -18.23 17.35
CA ASN A 96 -6.82 -16.93 17.11
C ASN A 96 -5.45 -16.85 17.79
N SER A 97 -4.43 -16.32 17.10
CA SER A 97 -3.10 -16.16 17.69
C SER A 97 -3.11 -15.10 18.80
N ILE A 98 -3.67 -13.92 18.54
CA ILE A 98 -3.91 -12.89 19.56
C ILE A 98 -5.39 -12.50 19.52
N PHE A 99 -6.07 -12.58 20.65
CA PHE A 99 -7.45 -12.12 20.83
C PHE A 99 -7.52 -11.14 21.99
N VAL A 100 -7.88 -9.89 21.70
CA VAL A 100 -8.17 -8.86 22.69
C VAL A 100 -9.64 -8.44 22.63
N GLU A 101 -10.31 -8.37 23.76
CA GLU A 101 -11.66 -7.81 23.86
C GLU A 101 -11.95 -7.02 25.13
N ASN A 102 -12.95 -6.14 25.07
CA ASN A 102 -13.49 -5.42 26.23
C ASN A 102 -12.45 -4.60 27.01
N VAL A 103 -11.56 -3.87 26.31
CA VAL A 103 -10.60 -2.95 26.93
C VAL A 103 -10.98 -1.50 26.59
N PHE A 104 -11.47 -0.76 27.59
CA PHE A 104 -12.05 0.57 27.34
C PHE A 104 -11.23 1.75 27.88
N GLU A 105 -10.29 1.50 28.77
CA GLU A 105 -9.48 2.54 29.44
C GLU A 105 -8.03 2.52 28.94
N GLY A 106 -7.37 1.36 29.07
CA GLY A 106 -5.99 1.17 28.65
C GLY A 106 -5.81 1.13 27.14
N GLU A 107 -4.67 1.62 26.66
CA GLU A 107 -4.24 1.46 25.26
C GLU A 107 -3.71 0.04 25.04
N ILE A 108 -4.10 -0.57 23.92
CA ILE A 108 -3.60 -1.87 23.47
C ILE A 108 -2.66 -1.67 22.31
N ARG A 109 -1.41 -2.12 22.48
CA ARG A 109 -0.38 -2.09 21.43
C ARG A 109 0.04 -3.50 21.07
N ILE A 110 -0.11 -3.86 19.79
CA ILE A 110 0.27 -5.16 19.24
C ILE A 110 1.32 -4.93 18.16
N GLU A 111 2.59 -5.24 18.46
CA GLU A 111 3.72 -4.79 17.66
C GLU A 111 4.74 -5.89 17.30
N ASN A 112 5.12 -6.01 16.03
CA ASN A 112 6.22 -6.91 15.61
C ASN A 112 5.98 -8.39 15.97
N ASN A 113 4.73 -8.86 15.98
CA ASN A 113 4.41 -10.26 16.24
C ASN A 113 4.31 -11.04 14.92
N ILE A 114 4.57 -12.35 15.01
CA ILE A 114 4.39 -13.31 13.92
C ILE A 114 3.23 -14.23 14.34
N CYS A 115 2.10 -14.16 13.64
CA CYS A 115 0.86 -14.89 13.94
C CYS A 115 0.48 -15.75 12.73
N PHE A 116 0.42 -17.07 12.89
CA PHE A 116 0.22 -17.97 11.77
C PHE A 116 -0.42 -19.31 12.18
N ASN A 117 -0.90 -20.06 11.17
CA ASN A 117 -1.51 -21.39 11.32
C ASN A 117 -2.73 -21.43 12.26
N SER A 118 -3.49 -20.33 12.34
CA SER A 118 -4.80 -20.31 12.98
C SER A 118 -5.83 -21.06 12.13
N ASP A 119 -5.78 -22.39 12.19
CA ASP A 119 -6.38 -23.35 11.25
C ASP A 119 -7.74 -23.94 11.67
N LYS A 120 -8.30 -23.50 12.81
CA LYS A 120 -9.59 -23.98 13.35
C LYS A 120 -10.50 -22.84 13.77
N GLU A 121 -11.81 -23.11 13.77
CA GLU A 121 -12.86 -22.22 14.27
C GLU A 121 -12.86 -20.83 13.58
N ASN A 122 -12.52 -20.79 12.29
CA ASN A 122 -12.25 -19.56 11.55
C ASN A 122 -11.08 -18.78 12.18
N GLY A 123 -9.97 -19.45 12.47
CA GLY A 123 -8.85 -18.86 13.19
C GLY A 123 -8.26 -17.63 12.48
N LYS A 124 -7.99 -16.57 13.23
CA LYS A 124 -7.41 -15.30 12.74
C LYS A 124 -6.04 -15.06 13.36
N GLY A 125 -5.16 -14.35 12.66
CA GLY A 125 -3.88 -13.95 13.24
C GLY A 125 -4.09 -13.04 14.46
N ILE A 126 -4.70 -11.88 14.25
CA ILE A 126 -5.03 -10.94 15.33
C ILE A 126 -6.52 -10.60 15.26
N ILE A 127 -7.22 -10.66 16.38
CA ILE A 127 -8.59 -10.15 16.51
C ILE A 127 -8.68 -9.19 17.70
N VAL A 128 -9.25 -8.02 17.46
CA VAL A 128 -9.57 -7.02 18.48
C VAL A 128 -11.04 -6.64 18.42
N PHE A 129 -11.74 -6.77 19.53
CA PHE A 129 -13.18 -6.58 19.60
C PHE A 129 -13.57 -5.64 20.74
N THR A 130 -14.52 -4.72 20.52
CA THR A 130 -15.11 -3.90 21.60
C THR A 130 -14.05 -3.23 22.49
N THR A 131 -13.10 -2.54 21.87
CA THR A 131 -11.90 -2.00 22.53
C THR A 131 -11.61 -0.56 22.06
N ARG A 132 -10.96 0.26 22.89
CA ARG A 132 -10.58 1.64 22.58
C ARG A 132 -9.07 1.81 22.57
N ASN A 133 -8.57 2.78 21.79
CA ASN A 133 -7.16 3.18 21.74
C ASN A 133 -6.26 1.99 21.37
N ILE A 134 -6.27 1.64 20.08
CA ILE A 134 -5.60 0.44 19.58
C ILE A 134 -4.51 0.84 18.60
N VAL A 135 -3.33 0.25 18.76
CA VAL A 135 -2.24 0.33 17.79
C VAL A 135 -1.84 -1.09 17.38
N ILE A 136 -2.03 -1.42 16.11
CA ILE A 136 -1.58 -2.69 15.51
C ILE A 136 -0.55 -2.35 14.44
N GLN A 137 0.72 -2.70 14.69
CA GLN A 137 1.79 -2.33 13.78
C GLN A 137 2.89 -3.36 13.58
N ASN A 138 3.47 -3.38 12.39
CA ASN A 138 4.63 -4.22 12.04
C ASN A 138 4.40 -5.73 12.26
N ASN A 139 3.15 -6.21 12.30
CA ASN A 139 2.86 -7.62 12.49
C ASN A 139 2.90 -8.38 11.17
N LEU A 140 3.24 -9.66 11.25
CA LEU A 140 3.17 -10.62 10.15
C LEU A 140 2.05 -11.61 10.45
N CYS A 141 0.96 -11.55 9.69
CA CYS A 141 -0.18 -12.46 9.85
C CYS A 141 -0.40 -13.28 8.57
N TYR A 142 -0.15 -14.59 8.62
CA TYR A 142 -0.16 -15.40 7.41
C TYR A 142 -0.55 -16.85 7.62
N ASP A 143 -0.97 -17.52 6.55
CA ASP A 143 -1.39 -18.93 6.55
C ASP A 143 -2.47 -19.23 7.64
N ASN A 144 -3.35 -18.26 7.92
CA ASN A 144 -4.50 -18.43 8.83
C ASN A 144 -5.76 -18.87 8.05
N GLU A 145 -6.66 -19.62 8.68
CA GLU A 145 -7.89 -20.12 8.05
C GLU A 145 -8.83 -18.99 7.62
N ALA A 146 -9.00 -17.97 8.47
CA ALA A 146 -9.80 -16.79 8.17
C ALA A 146 -8.89 -15.60 7.87
N SER A 147 -9.12 -14.43 8.46
CA SER A 147 -8.42 -13.19 8.13
C SER A 147 -7.08 -13.04 8.88
N GLY A 148 -6.16 -12.26 8.33
CA GLY A 148 -4.89 -11.94 8.99
C GLY A 148 -5.09 -11.08 10.24
N ILE A 149 -5.80 -9.95 10.11
CA ILE A 149 -6.16 -9.04 11.20
C ILE A 149 -7.64 -8.70 11.11
N VAL A 150 -8.35 -8.76 12.24
CA VAL A 150 -9.75 -8.36 12.37
C VAL A 150 -9.90 -7.34 13.50
N VAL A 151 -10.53 -6.19 13.23
CA VAL A 151 -10.88 -5.20 14.26
C VAL A 151 -12.34 -4.83 14.14
N THR A 152 -13.12 -4.99 15.22
CA THR A 152 -14.58 -4.78 15.16
C THR A 152 -15.13 -4.08 16.40
N PHE A 153 -16.08 -3.16 16.24
CA PHE A 153 -16.70 -2.38 17.33
C PHE A 153 -15.68 -1.62 18.17
N CYS A 154 -14.68 -1.01 17.54
CA CYS A 154 -13.58 -0.33 18.22
C CYS A 154 -13.56 1.18 17.97
N TYR A 155 -12.87 1.91 18.85
CA TYR A 155 -12.73 3.36 18.78
C TYR A 155 -11.25 3.76 18.78
N ASN A 156 -10.89 4.74 17.95
CA ASN A 156 -9.53 5.28 17.82
C ASN A 156 -8.50 4.18 17.53
N VAL A 157 -8.45 3.76 16.26
CA VAL A 157 -7.69 2.62 15.77
C VAL A 157 -6.60 3.06 14.81
N LEU A 158 -5.36 2.65 15.08
CA LEU A 158 -4.21 2.81 14.19
C LEU A 158 -3.73 1.43 13.71
N ILE A 159 -3.78 1.19 12.40
CA ILE A 159 -3.26 -0.03 11.76
C ILE A 159 -2.21 0.34 10.75
N ARG A 160 -0.95 -0.03 10.97
CA ARG A 160 0.14 0.37 10.07
C ARG A 160 1.27 -0.62 9.88
N ASN A 161 1.90 -0.63 8.71
CA ASN A 161 3.07 -1.46 8.41
C ASN A 161 2.86 -2.97 8.67
N ASN A 162 1.63 -3.47 8.61
CA ASN A 162 1.38 -4.91 8.77
C ASN A 162 1.47 -5.61 7.42
N HIS A 163 1.95 -6.86 7.44
CA HIS A 163 1.99 -7.73 6.27
C HIS A 163 1.03 -8.90 6.50
N CYS A 164 -0.06 -8.93 5.73
CA CYS A 164 -1.11 -9.94 5.85
C CYS A 164 -1.23 -10.71 4.53
N TYR A 165 -0.84 -11.99 4.51
CA TYR A 165 -0.73 -12.74 3.26
C TYR A 165 -1.04 -14.23 3.39
N ARG A 166 -1.52 -14.84 2.30
CA ARG A 166 -1.93 -16.25 2.26
C ARG A 166 -2.93 -16.64 3.36
N ASN A 167 -3.77 -15.70 3.78
CA ASN A 167 -4.87 -16.02 4.68
C ASN A 167 -6.08 -16.55 3.86
N GLY A 168 -6.88 -17.42 4.44
CA GLY A 168 -8.07 -18.00 3.81
C GLY A 168 -9.26 -17.03 3.72
N GLY A 169 -9.21 -15.93 4.48
CA GLY A 169 -10.12 -14.79 4.39
C GLY A 169 -9.44 -13.54 3.84
N GLU A 170 -9.75 -12.41 4.47
CA GLU A 170 -9.23 -11.08 4.13
C GLU A 170 -7.82 -10.87 4.70
N GLY A 171 -7.01 -10.00 4.09
CA GLY A 171 -5.75 -9.58 4.70
C GLY A 171 -5.99 -8.86 6.02
N ILE A 172 -6.72 -7.74 5.96
CA ILE A 172 -7.16 -6.97 7.12
C ILE A 172 -8.64 -6.62 6.94
N ALA A 173 -9.47 -6.98 7.92
CA ALA A 173 -10.89 -6.62 7.96
C ALA A 173 -11.15 -5.71 9.17
N VAL A 174 -11.76 -4.55 8.93
CA VAL A 174 -12.23 -3.65 9.99
C VAL A 174 -13.70 -3.32 9.79
N ALA A 175 -14.45 -3.34 10.88
CA ALA A 175 -15.88 -3.11 10.84
C ALA A 175 -16.38 -2.31 12.05
N LEU A 176 -17.29 -1.38 11.85
CA LEU A 176 -17.96 -0.62 12.91
C LEU A 176 -16.92 0.10 13.79
N ILE A 177 -16.11 0.94 13.14
CA ILE A 177 -15.02 1.68 13.78
C ILE A 177 -15.33 3.18 13.74
N GLU A 178 -15.09 3.86 14.86
CA GLU A 178 -15.04 5.32 14.90
C GLU A 178 -13.56 5.76 14.99
N ASN A 179 -13.15 6.62 14.07
CA ASN A 179 -11.79 7.15 13.91
C ASN A 179 -10.75 6.06 13.58
N LEU A 180 -10.56 5.81 12.27
CA LEU A 180 -9.58 4.87 11.72
C LEU A 180 -8.45 5.59 10.98
N ALA A 181 -7.22 5.31 11.38
CA ALA A 181 -6.01 5.59 10.59
C ALA A 181 -5.38 4.27 10.14
N MET A 182 -5.36 4.02 8.82
CA MET A 182 -4.79 2.82 8.23
C MET A 182 -3.74 3.19 7.18
N HIS A 183 -2.48 2.86 7.42
CA HIS A 183 -1.44 3.23 6.46
C HIS A 183 -0.26 2.28 6.32
N ASP A 184 0.33 2.25 5.13
CA ASP A 184 1.54 1.49 4.81
C ASP A 184 1.40 -0.04 5.07
N ASN A 185 0.18 -0.60 5.00
CA ASN A 185 -0.03 -2.05 5.13
C ASN A 185 0.10 -2.76 3.77
N GLU A 186 0.59 -4.00 3.79
CA GLU A 186 0.69 -4.87 2.61
C GLU A 186 -0.20 -6.09 2.78
N CYS A 187 -1.25 -6.19 1.96
CA CYS A 187 -2.19 -7.31 1.94
C CYS A 187 -2.11 -8.02 0.59
N TYR A 188 -1.60 -9.25 0.57
CA TYR A 188 -1.36 -9.94 -0.70
C TYR A 188 -1.55 -11.45 -0.65
N ASP A 189 -1.88 -12.04 -1.80
CA ASP A 189 -2.10 -13.50 -1.93
C ASP A 189 -3.12 -14.05 -0.90
N ASN A 190 -4.05 -13.22 -0.39
CA ASN A 190 -5.15 -13.68 0.46
C ASN A 190 -6.28 -14.24 -0.41
N SER A 191 -7.06 -15.19 0.12
CA SER A 191 -8.07 -15.89 -0.68
C SER A 191 -9.29 -15.02 -0.99
N LYS A 192 -9.56 -13.98 -0.20
CA LYS A 192 -10.61 -12.99 -0.44
C LYS A 192 -10.04 -11.61 -0.73
N GLU A 193 -10.47 -10.57 -0.01
CA GLU A 193 -10.03 -9.19 -0.19
C GLU A 193 -8.66 -8.91 0.45
N GLY A 194 -7.95 -7.91 -0.06
CA GLY A 194 -6.79 -7.36 0.65
C GLY A 194 -7.24 -6.63 1.92
N LEU A 195 -8.13 -5.65 1.74
CA LEU A 195 -8.71 -4.86 2.83
C LEU A 195 -10.25 -4.88 2.76
N TYR A 196 -10.89 -5.03 3.91
CA TYR A 196 -12.33 -4.81 4.07
C TYR A 196 -12.55 -3.69 5.09
N LEU A 197 -13.31 -2.64 4.71
CA LEU A 197 -13.64 -1.47 5.52
C LEU A 197 -15.17 -1.32 5.56
N GLY A 198 -15.83 -1.71 6.64
CA GLY A 198 -17.31 -1.68 6.76
C GLY A 198 -17.81 -0.79 7.90
N GLY A 199 -18.75 0.12 7.66
CA GLY A 199 -19.37 0.90 8.73
C GLY A 199 -18.38 1.80 9.50
N ILE A 200 -17.53 2.55 8.81
CA ILE A 200 -16.45 3.35 9.43
C ILE A 200 -16.84 4.83 9.49
N GLU A 201 -16.81 5.40 10.69
CA GLU A 201 -16.96 6.84 10.92
C GLU A 201 -15.56 7.48 10.97
N PHE A 202 -15.25 8.36 10.00
CA PHE A 202 -13.94 9.02 9.84
C PHE A 202 -12.76 8.05 9.58
N ALA A 203 -12.50 7.76 8.31
CA ALA A 203 -11.36 6.92 7.91
C ALA A 203 -10.33 7.68 7.07
N THR A 204 -9.05 7.45 7.38
CA THR A 204 -7.91 7.83 6.54
C THR A 204 -7.11 6.59 6.17
N VAL A 205 -7.07 6.26 4.88
CA VAL A 205 -6.49 5.04 4.31
C VAL A 205 -5.40 5.44 3.30
N LEU A 206 -4.14 5.32 3.71
CA LEU A 206 -2.99 5.89 2.99
C LEU A 206 -1.89 4.88 2.68
N ASN A 207 -1.31 4.94 1.48
CA ASN A 207 -0.09 4.18 1.14
C ASN A 207 -0.20 2.64 1.34
N ASN A 208 -1.39 2.07 1.36
CA ASN A 208 -1.54 0.62 1.50
C ASN A 208 -1.35 -0.05 0.13
N THR A 209 -0.82 -1.26 0.13
CA THR A 209 -0.69 -2.10 -1.06
C THR A 209 -1.57 -3.32 -0.94
N CYS A 210 -2.51 -3.48 -1.86
CA CYS A 210 -3.34 -4.69 -1.98
C CYS A 210 -3.05 -5.36 -3.32
N SER A 211 -2.45 -6.55 -3.29
CA SER A 211 -2.07 -7.23 -4.54
C SER A 211 -2.31 -8.72 -4.57
N ARG A 212 -2.76 -9.24 -5.72
CA ARG A 212 -2.95 -10.69 -5.94
C ARG A 212 -3.89 -11.35 -4.92
N ASN A 213 -4.83 -10.58 -4.35
CA ASN A 213 -5.88 -11.16 -3.52
C ASN A 213 -6.94 -11.81 -4.43
N GLY A 214 -7.60 -12.86 -3.94
CA GLY A 214 -8.48 -13.72 -4.73
C GLY A 214 -9.78 -13.05 -5.16
N GLU A 215 -10.22 -12.03 -4.43
CA GLU A 215 -11.42 -11.24 -4.73
C GLU A 215 -11.07 -9.77 -5.02
N GLU A 216 -11.80 -8.81 -4.47
CA GLU A 216 -11.51 -7.39 -4.59
C GLU A 216 -10.16 -7.03 -3.93
N GLY A 217 -9.47 -6.00 -4.43
CA GLY A 217 -8.32 -5.46 -3.70
C GLY A 217 -8.75 -4.86 -2.37
N VAL A 218 -9.80 -4.04 -2.41
CA VAL A 218 -10.40 -3.37 -1.25
C VAL A 218 -11.91 -3.29 -1.41
N ILE A 219 -12.65 -3.57 -0.33
CA ILE A 219 -14.07 -3.20 -0.19
C ILE A 219 -14.19 -2.05 0.81
N ILE A 220 -14.98 -1.04 0.44
CA ILE A 220 -15.41 0.05 1.32
C ILE A 220 -16.94 0.04 1.31
N GLU A 221 -17.53 -0.22 2.47
CA GLU A 221 -18.97 -0.44 2.63
C GLU A 221 -19.51 0.41 3.78
N GLU A 222 -20.65 1.06 3.57
CA GLU A 222 -21.34 1.86 4.60
C GLU A 222 -20.41 2.87 5.32
N SER A 223 -19.50 3.50 4.58
CA SER A 223 -18.42 4.32 5.13
C SER A 223 -18.26 5.63 4.38
N ASP A 224 -18.89 6.69 4.88
CA ASP A 224 -18.88 8.00 4.24
C ASP A 224 -17.58 8.77 4.50
N GLY A 225 -17.21 9.65 3.58
CA GLY A 225 -16.15 10.64 3.79
C GLY A 225 -14.74 10.05 3.91
N VAL A 226 -14.53 8.81 3.44
CA VAL A 226 -13.23 8.13 3.51
C VAL A 226 -12.19 8.89 2.70
N ILE A 227 -11.01 9.12 3.30
CA ILE A 227 -9.85 9.68 2.63
C ILE A 227 -8.97 8.53 2.16
N PHE A 228 -9.05 8.17 0.87
CA PHE A 228 -8.31 7.05 0.27
C PHE A 228 -7.22 7.57 -0.69
N LYS A 229 -5.95 7.59 -0.27
CA LYS A 229 -4.87 8.20 -1.06
C LYS A 229 -3.58 7.41 -1.12
N ASN A 230 -2.84 7.55 -2.22
CA ASN A 230 -1.53 6.92 -2.43
C ASN A 230 -1.53 5.38 -2.30
N ASN A 231 -2.69 4.72 -2.40
CA ASN A 231 -2.75 3.27 -2.30
C ASN A 231 -2.41 2.62 -3.64
N THR A 232 -1.77 1.45 -3.59
CA THR A 232 -1.43 0.64 -4.77
C THR A 232 -2.29 -0.62 -4.78
N ILE A 233 -3.24 -0.68 -5.69
CA ILE A 233 -4.25 -1.74 -5.76
C ILE A 233 -4.10 -2.46 -7.10
N ARG A 234 -3.51 -3.66 -7.09
CA ARG A 234 -3.09 -4.31 -8.34
C ARG A 234 -3.25 -5.81 -8.40
N GLU A 235 -3.48 -6.34 -9.59
CA GLU A 235 -3.47 -7.78 -9.85
C GLU A 235 -4.49 -8.57 -8.99
N ASN A 236 -5.57 -7.94 -8.51
CA ASN A 236 -6.58 -8.63 -7.71
C ASN A 236 -7.60 -9.38 -8.59
N GLY A 237 -8.13 -10.47 -8.04
CA GLY A 237 -8.99 -11.44 -8.73
C GLY A 237 -10.38 -10.93 -9.13
N LYS A 238 -10.75 -9.72 -8.68
CA LYS A 238 -11.93 -8.97 -9.14
C LYS A 238 -11.60 -7.49 -9.37
N ARG A 239 -12.38 -6.57 -8.78
CA ARG A 239 -12.18 -5.12 -8.88
C ARG A 239 -10.98 -4.69 -8.04
N GLY A 240 -10.38 -3.56 -8.37
CA GLY A 240 -9.38 -2.95 -7.49
C GLY A 240 -10.04 -2.50 -6.18
N VAL A 241 -10.93 -1.52 -6.26
CA VAL A 241 -11.79 -1.09 -5.16
C VAL A 241 -13.26 -1.25 -5.56
N PHE A 242 -14.07 -1.80 -4.65
CA PHE A 242 -15.52 -1.73 -4.72
C PHE A 242 -16.04 -0.83 -3.59
N LEU A 243 -16.75 0.24 -3.96
CA LEU A 243 -17.42 1.16 -3.04
C LEU A 243 -18.91 0.82 -3.02
N HIS A 244 -19.46 0.55 -1.84
CA HIS A 244 -20.85 0.15 -1.64
C HIS A 244 -21.51 1.06 -0.58
N SER A 245 -22.65 1.67 -0.90
CA SER A 245 -23.41 2.51 0.03
C SER A 245 -22.54 3.52 0.81
N SER A 246 -21.67 4.25 0.11
CA SER A 246 -20.68 5.14 0.72
C SER A 246 -20.52 6.43 -0.06
N ASP A 247 -20.79 7.55 0.60
CA ASP A 247 -20.86 8.87 -0.02
C ASP A 247 -19.65 9.74 0.32
N TYR A 248 -19.43 10.78 -0.49
CA TYR A 248 -18.48 11.87 -0.22
C TYR A 248 -17.03 11.43 0.04
N CYS A 249 -16.63 10.26 -0.44
CA CYS A 249 -15.27 9.74 -0.32
C CYS A 249 -14.31 10.44 -1.29
N PHE A 250 -13.02 10.42 -0.95
CA PHE A 250 -11.95 11.07 -1.71
C PHE A 250 -10.89 10.07 -2.15
N PHE A 251 -10.83 9.80 -3.45
CA PHE A 251 -9.83 8.95 -4.09
C PHE A 251 -8.82 9.80 -4.85
N LYS A 252 -7.58 9.89 -4.36
CA LYS A 252 -6.51 10.68 -5.02
C LYS A 252 -5.16 9.99 -4.97
N PHE A 253 -4.38 10.11 -6.05
CA PHE A 253 -3.01 9.59 -6.13
C PHE A 253 -2.91 8.07 -5.95
N ASN A 254 -4.01 7.34 -6.17
CA ASN A 254 -3.99 5.88 -6.09
C ASN A 254 -3.57 5.31 -7.44
N LEU A 255 -2.91 4.15 -7.39
CA LEU A 255 -2.61 3.33 -8.56
C LEU A 255 -3.56 2.13 -8.56
N PHE A 256 -4.38 2.04 -9.60
CA PHE A 256 -5.17 0.86 -9.92
C PHE A 256 -4.54 0.19 -11.12
N GLU A 257 -4.03 -1.04 -10.97
CA GLU A 257 -3.30 -1.71 -12.05
C GLU A 257 -3.68 -3.18 -12.21
N LYS A 258 -4.05 -3.61 -13.43
CA LYS A 258 -4.22 -5.03 -13.76
C LYS A 258 -5.18 -5.80 -12.83
N ASN A 259 -6.15 -5.12 -12.24
CA ASN A 259 -7.26 -5.80 -11.60
C ASN A 259 -8.11 -6.46 -12.70
N THR A 260 -8.61 -7.67 -12.44
CA THR A 260 -9.29 -8.45 -13.49
C THR A 260 -10.63 -7.83 -13.93
N TYR A 261 -11.24 -7.02 -13.06
CA TYR A 261 -12.38 -6.13 -13.32
C TYR A 261 -11.96 -4.67 -13.17
N PHE A 262 -12.93 -3.75 -13.06
CA PHE A 262 -12.70 -2.32 -12.93
C PHE A 262 -11.69 -1.99 -11.82
N GLY A 263 -10.84 -1.00 -12.04
CA GLY A 263 -9.91 -0.49 -11.03
C GLY A 263 -10.65 0.11 -9.84
N LEU A 264 -11.73 0.85 -10.11
CA LEU A 264 -12.64 1.40 -9.12
C LEU A 264 -14.08 1.26 -9.63
N SER A 265 -14.98 0.74 -8.80
CA SER A 265 -16.40 0.55 -9.12
C SER A 265 -17.23 1.14 -7.98
N LEU A 266 -18.13 2.06 -8.32
CA LEU A 266 -19.09 2.70 -7.43
C LEU A 266 -20.48 2.12 -7.70
N ASP A 267 -21.16 1.65 -6.65
CA ASP A 267 -22.54 1.19 -6.77
C ASP A 267 -23.55 2.35 -6.96
N ASP A 268 -24.83 2.00 -7.06
CA ASP A 268 -25.94 2.93 -7.24
C ASP A 268 -26.26 3.80 -6.02
N ASN A 269 -25.68 3.50 -4.86
CA ASN A 269 -25.85 4.23 -3.59
C ASN A 269 -24.51 4.86 -3.13
N CYS A 270 -23.65 5.23 -4.08
CA CYS A 270 -22.38 5.90 -3.81
C CYS A 270 -22.39 7.30 -4.45
N ASP A 271 -22.75 8.32 -3.70
CA ASP A 271 -22.99 9.67 -4.22
C ASP A 271 -21.92 10.68 -3.79
N GLY A 272 -21.73 11.71 -4.63
CA GLY A 272 -20.90 12.87 -4.28
C GLY A 272 -19.41 12.59 -4.05
N ASN A 273 -18.92 11.44 -4.52
CA ASN A 273 -17.52 11.02 -4.39
C ASN A 273 -16.60 11.82 -5.32
N GLN A 274 -15.33 11.98 -4.93
CA GLN A 274 -14.33 12.73 -5.68
C GLN A 274 -13.14 11.86 -6.07
N ILE A 275 -12.96 11.65 -7.38
CA ILE A 275 -12.00 10.72 -7.96
C ILE A 275 -11.15 11.47 -8.99
N PHE A 276 -9.96 11.93 -8.60
CA PHE A 276 -9.03 12.58 -9.53
C PHE A 276 -7.58 12.45 -9.07
N TYR A 277 -6.62 12.61 -9.98
CA TYR A 277 -5.19 12.30 -9.78
C TYR A 277 -4.88 10.82 -9.57
N ASN A 278 -5.73 9.89 -9.98
CA ASN A 278 -5.43 8.46 -9.89
C ASN A 278 -4.89 7.94 -11.22
N ASP A 279 -4.13 6.86 -11.17
CA ASP A 279 -3.60 6.16 -12.33
C ASP A 279 -4.38 4.85 -12.52
N PHE A 280 -5.10 4.73 -13.64
CA PHE A 280 -5.78 3.51 -14.07
C PHE A 280 -4.98 2.89 -15.22
N ILE A 281 -4.43 1.69 -14.96
CA ILE A 281 -3.52 1.00 -15.87
C ILE A 281 -4.01 -0.44 -16.08
N SER A 282 -4.49 -0.73 -17.29
CA SER A 282 -4.81 -2.09 -17.73
C SER A 282 -5.77 -2.84 -16.79
N ASN A 283 -6.68 -2.14 -16.11
CA ASN A 283 -7.74 -2.77 -15.33
C ASN A 283 -8.91 -3.08 -16.24
N PHE A 284 -9.51 -4.25 -16.09
CA PHE A 284 -10.62 -4.73 -16.90
C PHE A 284 -10.35 -4.65 -18.40
N ASN A 285 -10.32 -5.80 -19.09
CA ASN A 285 -10.11 -5.81 -20.53
C ASN A 285 -11.37 -5.36 -21.33
N SER A 286 -12.18 -4.45 -20.80
CA SER A 286 -13.21 -3.78 -21.59
C SER A 286 -12.52 -2.69 -22.41
N GLU A 287 -12.81 -2.66 -23.71
CA GLU A 287 -12.29 -1.62 -24.60
C GLU A 287 -12.88 -0.23 -24.28
N ARG A 288 -13.75 -0.12 -23.26
CA ARG A 288 -14.55 1.06 -22.98
C ARG A 288 -14.08 1.84 -21.76
N SER A 289 -14.01 1.22 -20.58
CA SER A 289 -13.69 1.93 -19.34
C SER A 289 -13.00 1.04 -18.33
N GLN A 290 -12.05 1.62 -17.59
CA GLN A 290 -11.35 0.96 -16.48
C GLN A 290 -12.01 1.23 -15.12
N ALA A 291 -13.09 2.00 -15.09
CA ALA A 291 -13.84 2.31 -13.90
C ALA A 291 -15.36 2.23 -14.15
N GLU A 292 -16.11 2.04 -13.08
CA GLU A 292 -17.56 1.98 -13.10
C GLU A 292 -18.16 2.98 -12.10
N ASP A 293 -19.23 3.65 -12.53
CA ASP A 293 -19.97 4.62 -11.74
C ASP A 293 -21.47 4.48 -11.99
N ASN A 294 -22.19 3.98 -10.99
CA ASN A 294 -23.64 3.87 -10.99
C ASN A 294 -24.31 4.90 -10.09
N GLY A 295 -23.54 5.68 -9.32
CA GLY A 295 -24.03 6.64 -8.34
C GLY A 295 -24.25 8.04 -8.92
N LEU A 296 -24.74 8.96 -8.10
CA LEU A 296 -25.12 10.31 -8.51
C LEU A 296 -24.14 11.37 -7.99
N GLY A 297 -23.84 12.34 -8.85
CA GLY A 297 -23.05 13.51 -8.45
C GLY A 297 -21.58 13.21 -8.12
N ASN A 298 -21.08 12.03 -8.52
CA ASN A 298 -19.67 11.68 -8.46
C ASN A 298 -18.86 12.54 -9.46
N ILE A 299 -17.66 12.92 -9.04
CA ILE A 299 -16.81 13.87 -9.78
C ILE A 299 -15.49 13.19 -10.11
N TRP A 300 -15.28 12.93 -11.41
CA TRP A 300 -14.08 12.28 -11.95
C TRP A 300 -12.97 13.25 -12.40
N SER A 301 -13.17 14.55 -12.20
CA SER A 301 -12.18 15.57 -12.55
C SER A 301 -12.31 16.84 -11.70
N ASN A 302 -11.20 17.50 -11.41
CA ASN A 302 -11.21 18.81 -10.76
C ASN A 302 -11.37 19.93 -11.79
N ASN A 303 -12.60 20.43 -11.93
CA ASN A 303 -12.94 21.44 -12.94
C ASN A 303 -12.26 22.80 -12.74
N LEU A 304 -11.84 23.15 -11.51
CA LEU A 304 -11.14 24.40 -11.26
C LEU A 304 -9.67 24.35 -11.70
N LYS A 305 -9.09 23.15 -11.68
CA LYS A 305 -7.69 22.91 -12.04
C LYS A 305 -7.54 22.26 -13.42
N GLU A 306 -8.66 21.96 -14.08
CA GLU A 306 -8.74 21.25 -15.36
C GLU A 306 -7.88 19.98 -15.33
N ILE A 307 -8.11 19.11 -14.33
CA ILE A 307 -7.28 17.91 -14.12
C ILE A 307 -8.07 16.74 -13.54
N GLY A 308 -7.95 15.58 -14.18
CA GLY A 308 -8.64 14.34 -13.85
C GLY A 308 -7.69 13.21 -13.50
N ASN A 309 -7.98 12.02 -14.01
CA ASN A 309 -7.24 10.79 -13.80
C ASN A 309 -6.43 10.42 -15.05
N PHE A 310 -5.39 9.61 -14.87
CA PHE A 310 -4.64 9.01 -15.96
C PHE A 310 -5.28 7.67 -16.36
N TRP A 311 -5.47 7.47 -17.66
CA TRP A 311 -6.06 6.26 -18.24
C TRP A 311 -5.13 5.75 -19.34
N ASP A 312 -4.55 4.55 -19.18
CA ASP A 312 -3.61 4.01 -20.17
C ASP A 312 -4.26 3.58 -21.49
N ASN A 313 -5.59 3.52 -21.55
CA ASN A 313 -6.37 3.22 -22.74
C ASN A 313 -7.06 4.45 -23.39
N LEU A 314 -6.72 5.68 -22.95
CA LEU A 314 -7.24 6.89 -23.59
C LEU A 314 -6.68 7.04 -25.01
N ASN A 315 -7.55 6.96 -26.01
CA ASN A 315 -7.17 6.94 -27.43
C ASN A 315 -7.23 8.32 -28.11
N GLY A 316 -6.72 9.35 -27.43
CA GLY A 316 -6.65 10.72 -27.97
C GLY A 316 -7.93 11.55 -27.84
N ASP A 317 -8.96 11.02 -27.18
CA ASP A 317 -10.17 11.77 -26.84
C ASP A 317 -9.88 12.86 -25.81
N SER A 318 -10.68 13.94 -25.86
CA SER A 318 -10.55 15.06 -24.91
C SER A 318 -11.13 14.76 -23.53
N THR A 319 -11.91 13.69 -23.41
CA THR A 319 -12.61 13.27 -22.20
C THR A 319 -12.57 11.74 -22.11
N TYR A 320 -12.84 11.19 -20.93
CA TYR A 320 -12.90 9.74 -20.73
C TYR A 320 -14.25 9.35 -20.11
N GLU A 321 -15.02 8.53 -20.83
CA GLU A 321 -16.31 8.02 -20.35
C GLU A 321 -16.11 6.98 -19.24
N ILE A 322 -16.87 7.12 -18.16
CA ILE A 322 -16.92 6.13 -17.09
C ILE A 322 -18.12 5.21 -17.35
N GLU A 323 -17.89 3.90 -17.32
CA GLU A 323 -18.98 2.94 -17.55
C GLU A 323 -19.96 2.96 -16.37
N GLY A 324 -21.24 2.66 -16.61
CA GLY A 324 -22.27 2.60 -15.57
C GLY A 324 -23.48 3.47 -15.87
N GLU A 325 -24.43 3.48 -14.92
CA GLU A 325 -25.72 4.16 -15.06
C GLU A 325 -25.65 5.68 -14.84
N ALA A 326 -24.55 6.19 -14.29
CA ALA A 326 -24.37 7.61 -13.94
C ALA A 326 -24.13 8.53 -15.14
N GLU A 327 -23.78 7.97 -16.31
CA GLU A 327 -23.27 8.72 -17.47
C GLU A 327 -22.07 9.64 -17.11
N SER A 328 -21.27 9.21 -16.13
CA SER A 328 -20.12 9.96 -15.62
C SER A 328 -19.00 10.07 -16.65
N THR A 329 -18.25 11.17 -16.57
CA THR A 329 -17.13 11.45 -17.49
C THR A 329 -16.02 12.18 -16.74
N ASP A 330 -14.78 11.74 -16.94
CA ASP A 330 -13.60 12.54 -16.63
C ASP A 330 -13.40 13.58 -17.74
N LEU A 331 -13.65 14.85 -17.42
CA LEU A 331 -13.59 15.95 -18.38
C LEU A 331 -12.16 16.40 -18.70
N PHE A 332 -11.18 16.01 -17.89
CA PHE A 332 -9.81 16.51 -17.98
C PHE A 332 -8.79 15.38 -17.78
N PRO A 333 -8.86 14.28 -18.56
CA PRO A 333 -7.99 13.14 -18.36
C PRO A 333 -6.52 13.55 -18.52
N LEU A 334 -5.67 12.98 -17.68
CA LEU A 334 -4.23 13.21 -17.69
C LEU A 334 -3.58 12.48 -18.87
N VAL A 335 -2.76 13.20 -19.64
CA VAL A 335 -1.86 12.63 -20.63
C VAL A 335 -0.47 12.49 -20.01
N ARG A 336 0.16 11.31 -20.13
CA ARG A 336 1.47 11.05 -19.51
C ARG A 336 2.53 12.02 -20.06
N LYS A 337 3.27 12.68 -19.16
CA LYS A 337 4.23 13.74 -19.50
C LYS A 337 5.43 13.26 -20.34
N GLU A 338 5.66 11.96 -20.46
CA GLU A 338 6.76 11.37 -21.24
C GLU A 338 6.64 11.64 -22.76
N GLU A 339 5.43 11.87 -23.27
CA GLU A 339 5.21 12.26 -24.67
C GLU A 339 5.60 13.73 -24.95
N LEU A 340 5.58 14.58 -23.93
CA LEU A 340 6.04 15.98 -24.03
C LEU A 340 7.56 16.08 -23.99
N GLU A 341 8.25 15.26 -23.19
CA GLU A 341 9.72 15.29 -23.16
C GLU A 341 10.34 14.70 -24.41
N THR A 342 9.79 13.61 -24.96
CA THR A 342 10.28 13.02 -26.23
C THR A 342 10.05 13.94 -27.43
N SER A 343 8.93 14.67 -27.48
CA SER A 343 8.68 15.68 -28.52
C SER A 343 9.58 16.91 -28.37
N LEU A 344 9.80 17.42 -27.15
CA LEU A 344 10.74 18.52 -26.89
C LEU A 344 12.20 18.14 -27.18
N ILE A 345 12.63 16.93 -26.81
CA ILE A 345 13.97 16.41 -27.12
C ILE A 345 14.14 16.28 -28.64
N ASN A 346 13.15 15.77 -29.36
CA ASN A 346 13.20 15.67 -30.83
C ASN A 346 13.29 17.06 -31.49
N ILE A 347 12.51 18.04 -31.03
CA ILE A 347 12.57 19.42 -31.54
C ILE A 347 13.95 20.06 -31.24
N TYR A 348 14.49 19.84 -30.04
CA TYR A 348 15.80 20.35 -29.66
C TYR A 348 16.92 19.67 -30.46
N PHE A 349 16.84 18.37 -30.68
CA PHE A 349 17.80 17.63 -31.49
C PHE A 349 17.77 18.09 -32.95
N ILE A 350 16.57 18.27 -33.52
CA ILE A 350 16.40 18.81 -34.88
C ILE A 350 16.99 20.21 -34.98
N SER A 351 16.71 21.10 -34.02
CA SER A 351 17.24 22.48 -34.06
C SER A 351 18.77 22.53 -33.92
N VAL A 352 19.37 21.66 -33.10
CA VAL A 352 20.82 21.53 -32.97
C VAL A 352 21.44 21.01 -34.26
N VAL A 353 20.86 19.98 -34.89
CA VAL A 353 21.34 19.44 -36.18
C VAL A 353 21.27 20.51 -37.29
N PHE A 354 20.18 21.27 -37.39
CA PHE A 354 20.09 22.39 -38.34
C PHE A 354 21.11 23.48 -38.07
N SER A 355 21.39 23.77 -36.79
CA SER A 355 22.40 24.76 -36.40
C SER A 355 23.82 24.31 -36.78
N PHE A 356 24.15 23.03 -36.59
CA PHE A 356 25.42 22.45 -37.02
C PHE A 356 25.56 22.39 -38.55
N LEU A 357 24.49 22.04 -39.27
CA LEU A 357 24.50 22.07 -40.73
C LEU A 357 24.70 23.50 -41.26
N ALA A 358 24.03 24.50 -40.67
CA ALA A 358 24.24 25.90 -41.03
C ALA A 358 25.70 26.34 -40.81
N LEU A 359 26.29 26.01 -39.65
CA LEU A 359 27.71 26.25 -39.36
C LEU A 359 28.65 25.55 -40.35
N PHE A 360 28.33 24.31 -40.75
CA PHE A 360 29.11 23.58 -41.74
C PHE A 360 29.03 24.24 -43.13
N PHE A 361 27.85 24.71 -43.55
CA PHE A 361 27.70 25.49 -44.78
C PHE A 361 28.42 26.84 -44.73
N PHE A 362 28.45 27.52 -43.57
CA PHE A 362 29.24 28.74 -43.40
C PHE A 362 30.74 28.45 -43.44
N TYR A 363 31.22 27.39 -42.81
CA TYR A 363 32.63 27.02 -42.78
C TYR A 363 33.14 26.54 -44.16
N ALA A 364 32.37 25.70 -44.84
CA ALA A 364 32.68 25.23 -46.20
C ALA A 364 32.71 26.38 -47.23
N ASN A 365 31.94 27.45 -47.02
CA ASN A 365 32.00 28.66 -47.85
C ASN A 365 33.09 29.65 -47.40
N TYR A 366 33.47 29.66 -46.11
CA TYR A 366 34.57 30.49 -45.61
C TYR A 366 35.93 30.03 -46.16
N ASP A 367 36.15 28.72 -46.28
CA ASP A 367 37.37 28.18 -46.89
C ASP A 367 37.46 28.44 -48.40
N ASN A 368 36.32 28.55 -49.09
CA ASN A 368 36.30 28.98 -50.50
C ASN A 368 36.56 30.49 -50.66
N LEU A 369 36.22 31.32 -49.66
CA LEU A 369 36.53 32.75 -49.67
C LEU A 369 37.98 33.06 -49.23
N SER A 370 38.56 32.25 -48.34
CA SER A 370 39.95 32.42 -47.88
C SER A 370 41.00 31.97 -48.91
N TYR A 371 40.60 31.16 -49.90
CA TYR A 371 41.45 30.85 -51.06
C TYR A 371 41.55 32.03 -52.05
N PHE A 372 40.58 32.95 -52.07
CA PHE A 372 40.62 34.14 -52.92
C PHE A 372 41.39 35.33 -52.31
N SER A 373 41.62 35.37 -51.00
CA SER A 373 42.37 36.46 -50.34
C SER A 373 43.89 36.26 -50.30
N LYS A 374 44.42 35.17 -50.89
CA LYS A 374 45.86 34.93 -51.07
C LYS A 374 46.33 35.05 -52.54
N ILE A 375 45.50 35.59 -53.43
CA ILE A 375 45.83 35.85 -54.85
C ILE A 375 45.72 37.37 -55.20
N LEU A 376 45.74 38.26 -54.21
CA LEU A 376 45.86 39.72 -54.44
C LEU A 376 47.03 40.32 -53.67
#